data_AF-A0A7C1C1Z8-F1
#
_entry.id   AF-A0A7C1C1Z8-F1
#
_cell.length_a   1.000
_cell.length_b   1.000
_cell.length_c   1.000
_cell.angle_alpha   90.00
_cell.angle_beta   90.00
_cell.angle_gamma   90.00
#
_symmetry.space_group_name_H-M   'P 1'
#
loop_
_entity.id
_entity.type
_entity.pdbx_description
1 polymer ?
#
loop_
_entity_poly.entity_id
_entity_poly.type
_entity_poly.pdbx_seq_one_letter_code
_entity_poly.pdbx_strand_id
1 'polypeptide(L)'
;MLMLVLLFSVIFSIGFVLGFPPILSTAIGLPISLLYIALTYSFSVKSVLAAAKARPANPKVREEKILIYKVEEMAIAAGLPMPKVYVQDSSDINAFATGKKPEEAIICVTTGALQKLNTEELEGVIAHEMSHI
;
A
#
# COMPACT_ATOMS: atom_id res chain seq x y z
N MET A 1 -1.75 -7.30 -16.41
CA MET A 1 -1.42 -7.82 -17.76
C MET A 1 -0.16 -7.18 -18.35
N LEU A 2 -0.09 -5.84 -18.46
CA LEU A 2 1.06 -5.14 -19.07
C LEU A 2 2.41 -5.52 -18.46
N MET A 3 2.51 -5.53 -17.12
CA MET A 3 3.75 -5.85 -16.41
C MET A 3 4.23 -7.30 -16.64
N LEU A 4 3.30 -8.24 -16.88
CA LEU A 4 3.65 -9.62 -17.23
C LEU A 4 4.29 -9.70 -18.60
N VAL A 5 3.66 -9.07 -19.60
CA VAL A 5 4.14 -9.08 -20.99
C VAL A 5 5.51 -8.41 -21.07
N LEU A 6 5.69 -7.28 -20.38
CA LEU A 6 6.95 -6.55 -20.37
C LEU A 6 8.08 -7.37 -19.72
N LEU A 7 7.84 -7.93 -18.53
CA LEU A 7 8.87 -8.70 -17.82
C LEU A 7 9.21 -10.00 -18.55
N PHE A 8 8.22 -10.69 -19.10
CA PHE A 8 8.42 -11.86 -19.96
C PHE A 8 9.24 -11.50 -21.20
N SER A 9 8.90 -10.42 -21.89
CA SER A 9 9.62 -9.97 -23.09
C SER A 9 11.09 -9.66 -22.81
N VAL A 10 11.39 -9.01 -21.67
CA VAL A 10 12.77 -8.72 -21.27
C VAL A 10 13.54 -10.01 -20.99
N ILE A 11 12.99 -10.93 -20.19
CA ILE A 11 13.67 -12.19 -19.84
C ILE A 11 13.86 -13.07 -21.09
N PHE A 12 12.84 -13.16 -21.95
CA PHE A 12 12.91 -13.88 -23.21
C PHE A 12 13.99 -13.31 -24.14
N SER A 13 14.04 -11.98 -24.27
CA SER A 13 15.03 -11.30 -25.12
C SER A 13 16.46 -11.54 -24.62
N ILE A 14 16.68 -11.51 -23.31
CA ILE A 14 17.99 -11.85 -22.71
C ILE A 14 18.35 -13.30 -23.04
N GLY A 15 17.43 -14.24 -22.86
CA GLY A 15 17.67 -15.65 -23.18
C GLY A 15 18.02 -15.87 -24.65
N PHE A 16 17.33 -15.18 -25.55
CA PHE A 16 17.59 -15.24 -27.00
C PHE A 16 18.96 -14.68 -27.37
N VAL A 17 19.35 -13.51 -26.82
CA VAL A 17 20.67 -12.89 -27.07
C VAL A 17 21.81 -13.77 -26.53
N LEU A 18 21.60 -14.50 -25.44
CA LEU A 18 22.57 -15.46 -24.90
C LEU A 18 22.65 -16.78 -25.69
N GLY A 19 21.83 -16.95 -26.74
CA GLY A 19 21.84 -18.13 -27.61
C GLY A 19 20.99 -19.30 -27.13
N PHE A 20 20.12 -19.13 -26.13
CA PHE A 20 19.19 -20.17 -25.72
C PHE A 20 18.06 -20.34 -26.75
N PRO A 21 17.61 -21.59 -27.02
CA PRO A 21 16.52 -21.82 -27.96
C PRO A 21 15.20 -21.18 -27.45
N PRO A 22 14.34 -20.66 -28.33
CA PRO A 22 13.10 -19.96 -27.94
C PRO A 22 12.20 -20.73 -26.98
N ILE A 23 12.14 -22.06 -27.13
CA ILE A 23 11.37 -22.96 -26.25
C ILE A 23 11.90 -22.91 -24.82
N LEU A 24 13.23 -22.97 -24.64
CA LEU A 24 13.85 -22.92 -23.32
C LEU A 24 13.72 -21.53 -22.69
N SER A 25 13.95 -20.48 -23.48
CA SER A 25 13.77 -19.09 -23.03
C SER A 25 12.34 -18.82 -22.56
N THR A 26 11.33 -19.37 -23.26
CA THR A 26 9.92 -19.27 -22.84
C THR A 26 9.64 -20.09 -21.59
N ALA A 27 10.12 -21.33 -21.55
CA ALA A 27 9.92 -22.24 -20.41
C ALA A 27 10.52 -21.72 -19.10
N ILE A 28 11.57 -20.90 -19.18
CA ILE A 28 12.17 -20.24 -18.01
C ILE A 28 11.52 -18.87 -17.76
N GLY A 29 11.34 -18.07 -18.81
CA GLY A 29 10.88 -16.69 -18.68
C GLY A 29 9.47 -16.57 -18.14
N LEU A 30 8.54 -17.43 -18.58
CA LEU A 30 7.13 -17.35 -18.17
C LEU A 30 6.94 -17.69 -16.68
N PRO A 31 7.48 -18.82 -16.14
CA PRO A 31 7.38 -19.10 -14.70
C PRO A 31 8.04 -18.04 -13.83
N ILE A 32 9.22 -17.54 -14.20
CA ILE A 32 9.90 -16.47 -13.45
C ILE A 32 9.03 -15.21 -13.43
N SER A 33 8.43 -14.84 -14.57
CA SER A 33 7.60 -13.64 -14.66
C SER A 33 6.34 -13.75 -13.81
N LEU A 34 5.67 -14.90 -13.84
CA LEU A 34 4.51 -15.18 -13.01
C LEU A 34 4.87 -15.20 -11.53
N LEU A 35 5.97 -15.84 -11.16
CA LEU A 35 6.47 -15.88 -9.79
C LEU A 35 6.78 -14.47 -9.28
N TYR A 36 7.49 -13.66 -10.07
CA TYR A 36 7.81 -12.28 -9.71
C TYR A 36 6.56 -11.45 -9.44
N ILE A 37 5.54 -11.58 -10.30
CA ILE A 37 4.26 -10.88 -10.12
C ILE A 37 3.54 -11.38 -8.86
N ALA A 38 3.50 -12.68 -8.63
CA ALA A 38 2.86 -13.25 -7.44
C ALA A 38 3.52 -12.75 -6.15
N LEU A 39 4.86 -12.71 -6.12
CA LEU A 39 5.63 -12.18 -5.00
C LEU A 39 5.36 -10.68 -4.82
N THR A 40 5.55 -9.88 -5.87
CA THR A 40 5.39 -8.42 -5.80
C THR A 40 3.97 -8.02 -5.43
N TYR A 41 2.97 -8.73 -5.95
CA TYR A 41 1.59 -8.57 -5.53
C TYR A 41 1.49 -8.78 -4.01
N SER A 42 2.00 -9.88 -3.49
CA SER A 42 1.97 -10.22 -2.06
C SER A 42 2.66 -9.17 -1.16
N PHE A 43 3.76 -8.57 -1.62
CA PHE A 43 4.55 -7.62 -0.83
C PHE A 43 4.19 -6.14 -1.04
N SER A 44 3.33 -5.80 -2.00
CA SER A 44 3.06 -4.40 -2.40
C SER A 44 2.73 -3.47 -1.24
N VAL A 45 1.83 -3.88 -0.34
CA VAL A 45 1.44 -3.07 0.83
C VAL A 45 2.62 -2.81 1.76
N LYS A 46 3.42 -3.85 2.05
CA LYS A 46 4.62 -3.71 2.90
C LYS A 46 5.66 -2.81 2.26
N SER A 47 5.82 -2.87 0.94
CA SER A 47 6.72 -2.00 0.19
C SER A 47 6.31 -0.53 0.29
N VAL A 48 5.02 -0.20 0.19
CA VAL A 48 4.52 1.17 0.35
C VAL A 48 4.80 1.70 1.75
N LEU A 49 4.49 0.93 2.80
CA LEU A 49 4.75 1.35 4.18
C LEU A 49 6.24 1.54 4.45
N ALA A 50 7.09 0.65 3.92
CA ALA A 50 8.53 0.75 4.05
C ALA A 50 9.09 1.98 3.32
N ALA A 51 8.60 2.28 2.12
CA ALA A 51 8.98 3.47 1.37
C ALA A 51 8.56 4.77 2.09
N ALA A 52 7.36 4.77 2.67
CA ALA A 52 6.86 5.87 3.49
C ALA A 52 7.56 5.97 4.86
N LYS A 53 8.36 4.97 5.25
CA LYS A 53 8.89 4.81 6.62
C LYS A 53 7.78 4.91 7.68
N ALA A 54 6.59 4.42 7.34
CA ALA A 54 5.43 4.50 8.19
C ALA A 54 5.57 3.51 9.36
N ARG A 55 5.20 3.96 10.55
CA ARG A 55 5.16 3.15 11.78
C ARG A 55 3.72 2.99 12.25
N PRO A 56 3.38 1.93 13.00
CA PRO A 56 2.06 1.83 13.62
C PRO A 56 1.77 3.05 14.49
N ALA A 57 0.52 3.52 14.47
CA ALA A 57 0.07 4.59 15.35
C ALA A 57 0.20 4.17 16.83
N ASN A 58 0.76 5.05 17.65
CA ASN A 58 1.00 4.84 19.06
C ASN A 58 -0.18 5.37 19.88
N PRO A 59 -0.97 4.50 20.52
CA PRO A 59 -2.15 4.93 21.29
C PRO A 59 -1.82 5.71 22.57
N LYS A 60 -0.53 5.84 22.94
CA LYS A 60 -0.07 6.68 24.06
C LYS A 60 0.06 8.16 23.68
N VAL A 61 0.21 8.46 22.39
CA VAL A 61 0.26 9.83 21.87
C VAL A 61 -1.18 10.28 21.62
N ARG A 62 -1.56 11.46 22.13
CA ARG A 62 -2.95 11.92 22.14
C ARG A 62 -3.52 12.03 20.72
N GLU A 63 -2.77 12.65 19.82
CA GLU A 63 -3.17 12.92 18.44
C GLU A 63 -3.33 11.60 17.66
N GLU A 64 -2.38 10.68 17.82
CA GLU A 64 -2.43 9.35 17.18
C GLU A 64 -3.55 8.48 17.75
N LYS A 65 -3.87 8.62 19.05
CA LYS A 65 -5.01 7.96 19.68
C LYS A 65 -6.35 8.47 19.13
N ILE A 66 -6.49 9.79 18.95
CA ILE A 66 -7.68 10.38 18.33
C ILE A 66 -7.82 9.86 16.90
N LEU A 67 -6.74 9.85 16.12
CA LEU A 67 -6.73 9.28 14.77
C LEU A 67 -7.26 7.84 14.75
N ILE A 68 -6.78 6.98 15.65
CA ILE A 68 -7.23 5.58 15.75
C ILE A 68 -8.75 5.51 15.98
N TYR A 69 -9.28 6.30 16.91
CA TYR A 69 -10.71 6.32 17.19
C TYR A 69 -11.53 6.85 16.02
N LYS A 70 -11.05 7.86 15.29
CA LYS A 70 -11.75 8.39 14.12
C LYS A 70 -11.82 7.38 12.98
N VAL A 71 -10.73 6.66 12.73
CA VAL A 71 -10.73 5.56 11.76
C VAL A 71 -11.68 4.44 12.20
N GLU A 72 -11.72 4.11 13.49
CA GLU A 72 -12.64 3.11 14.05
C GLU A 72 -14.11 3.52 13.92
N GLU A 73 -14.46 4.76 14.28
CA GLU A 73 -15.80 5.33 14.13
C GLU A 73 -16.28 5.25 12.68
N MET A 74 -15.42 5.61 11.73
CA MET A 74 -15.73 5.56 10.29
C MET A 74 -15.86 4.13 9.78
N ALA A 75 -15.00 3.21 10.21
CA ALA A 75 -15.09 1.80 9.83
C ALA A 75 -16.41 1.19 10.30
N ILE A 76 -16.83 1.48 11.54
CA ILE A 76 -18.12 1.04 12.09
C ILE A 76 -19.28 1.64 11.28
N ALA A 77 -19.24 2.95 11.00
CA ALA A 77 -20.28 3.62 10.23
C ALA A 77 -20.41 3.07 8.79
N ALA A 78 -19.29 2.71 8.18
CA ALA A 78 -19.24 2.12 6.84
C ALA A 78 -19.53 0.60 6.81
N GLY A 79 -19.61 -0.07 7.97
CA GLY A 79 -19.75 -1.53 8.05
C GLY A 79 -18.51 -2.28 7.52
N LEU A 80 -17.34 -1.64 7.58
CA LEU A 80 -16.07 -2.20 7.12
C LEU A 80 -15.23 -2.73 8.30
N PRO A 81 -14.35 -3.73 8.06
CA PRO A 81 -13.35 -4.11 9.04
C PRO A 81 -12.43 -2.92 9.36
N MET A 82 -12.01 -2.81 10.62
CA MET A 82 -11.15 -1.72 11.07
C MET A 82 -9.80 -1.73 10.33
N PRO A 83 -9.46 -0.69 9.55
CA PRO A 83 -8.16 -0.58 8.92
C PRO A 83 -7.05 -0.43 9.96
N LYS A 84 -5.86 -0.91 9.62
CA LYS A 84 -4.67 -0.65 10.47
C LYS A 84 -4.26 0.80 10.33
N VAL A 85 -3.95 1.45 11.44
CA VAL A 85 -3.60 2.86 11.45
C VAL A 85 -2.09 3.02 11.60
N TYR A 86 -1.49 3.76 10.68
CA TYR A 86 -0.07 4.06 10.62
C TYR A 86 0.17 5.57 10.61
N VAL A 87 1.34 5.96 11.10
CA VAL A 87 1.82 7.34 11.11
C VAL A 87 3.15 7.42 10.40
N GLN A 88 3.29 8.41 9.53
CA GLN A 88 4.56 8.78 8.90
C GLN A 88 5.08 10.06 9.55
N ASP A 89 6.33 10.04 10.00
CA ASP A 89 6.98 11.23 10.55
C ASP A 89 7.39 12.16 9.39
N SER A 90 6.54 13.14 9.06
CA SER A 90 6.76 14.17 8.03
C SER A 90 5.98 15.44 8.38
N SER A 91 6.55 16.61 8.10
CA SER A 91 5.89 17.91 8.34
C SER A 91 4.81 18.28 7.31
N ASP A 92 4.72 17.54 6.21
CA ASP A 92 3.74 17.78 5.16
C ASP A 92 2.33 17.40 5.63
N ILE A 93 1.30 17.97 5.00
CA ILE A 93 -0.09 17.57 5.24
C ILE A 93 -0.43 16.51 4.21
N ASN A 94 -0.41 15.24 4.61
CA ASN A 94 -0.73 14.12 3.74
C ASN A 94 -1.35 12.93 4.49
N ALA A 95 -2.16 12.17 3.78
CA ALA A 95 -2.71 10.88 4.20
C ALA A 95 -2.89 9.99 2.97
N PHE A 96 -2.90 8.67 3.16
CA PHE A 96 -3.23 7.73 2.09
C PHE A 96 -3.82 6.43 2.64
N ALA A 97 -4.72 5.82 1.86
CA ALA A 97 -5.17 4.45 2.05
C ALA A 97 -4.40 3.46 1.16
N THR A 98 -4.13 2.26 1.67
CA THR A 98 -3.64 1.14 0.86
C THR A 98 -4.16 -0.19 1.40
N GLY A 99 -4.43 -1.12 0.50
CA GLY A 99 -4.91 -2.46 0.84
C GLY A 99 -5.37 -3.17 -0.42
N LYS A 100 -5.36 -4.51 -0.42
CA LYS A 100 -5.91 -5.28 -1.55
C LYS A 100 -7.37 -5.65 -1.35
N LYS A 101 -7.78 -5.69 -0.08
CA LYS A 101 -9.09 -6.03 0.40
C LYS A 101 -9.35 -5.20 1.66
N PRO A 102 -10.61 -4.95 2.03
CA PRO A 102 -10.95 -4.20 3.24
C PRO A 102 -10.28 -4.75 4.50
N GLU A 103 -10.15 -6.08 4.64
CA GLU A 103 -9.54 -6.70 5.84
C GLU A 103 -8.03 -6.45 5.96
N GLU A 104 -7.39 -6.11 4.84
CA GLU A 104 -5.96 -5.77 4.77
C GLU A 104 -5.73 -4.27 4.65
N ALA A 105 -6.78 -3.45 4.78
CA ALA A 105 -6.70 -2.02 4.58
C ALA A 105 -5.87 -1.34 5.67
N ILE A 106 -5.19 -0.28 5.24
CA ILE A 106 -4.31 0.53 6.05
C ILE A 106 -4.58 2.00 5.74
N ILE A 107 -4.75 2.79 6.78
CA ILE A 107 -4.77 4.24 6.71
C ILE A 107 -3.45 4.74 7.28
N CYS A 108 -2.72 5.53 6.50
CA CYS A 108 -1.50 6.19 6.95
C CYS A 108 -1.69 7.71 6.92
N VAL A 109 -1.34 8.37 8.03
CA VAL A 109 -1.42 9.84 8.15
C VAL A 109 -0.05 10.39 8.57
N THR A 110 0.32 11.55 8.04
CA THR A 110 1.56 12.24 8.41
C THR A 110 1.43 12.98 9.74
N THR A 111 2.52 13.13 10.49
CA THR A 111 2.53 13.96 11.71
C THR A 111 2.20 15.42 11.44
N GLY A 112 2.56 15.95 10.26
CA GLY A 112 2.20 17.28 9.81
C GLY A 112 0.69 17.45 9.62
N ALA A 113 -0.01 16.46 9.07
CA ALA A 113 -1.48 16.47 9.02
C ALA A 113 -2.09 16.46 10.42
N LEU A 114 -1.61 15.60 11.33
CA LEU A 114 -2.11 15.53 12.71
C LEU A 114 -1.91 16.82 13.51
N GLN A 115 -0.86 17.58 13.22
CA GLN A 115 -0.53 18.81 13.96
C GLN A 115 -1.16 20.07 13.37
N LYS A 116 -1.40 20.09 12.05
CA LYS A 116 -1.83 21.30 11.33
C LYS A 116 -3.32 21.32 11.01
N LEU A 117 -3.94 20.15 10.83
CA LEU A 117 -5.37 20.07 10.57
C LEU A 117 -6.15 20.10 11.88
N ASN A 118 -7.30 20.76 11.87
CA ASN A 118 -8.27 20.60 12.94
C ASN A 118 -8.98 19.23 12.82
N THR A 119 -9.80 18.89 13.82
CA THR A 119 -10.45 17.58 13.90
C THR A 119 -11.36 17.34 12.70
N GLU A 120 -12.14 18.34 12.30
CA GLU A 120 -13.12 18.25 11.21
C GLU A 120 -12.44 18.10 9.85
N GLU A 121 -11.35 18.84 9.61
CA GLU A 121 -10.53 18.70 8.41
C GLU A 121 -9.85 17.34 8.33
N LEU A 122 -9.29 16.86 9.45
CA LEU A 122 -8.66 15.55 9.52
C LEU A 122 -9.69 14.44 9.27
N GLU A 123 -10.89 14.54 9.84
CA GLU A 123 -11.99 13.63 9.57
C GLU A 123 -12.39 13.64 8.09
N GLY A 124 -12.49 14.82 7.47
CA GLY A 124 -12.79 14.93 6.04
C GLY A 124 -11.77 14.21 5.16
N VAL A 125 -10.47 14.35 5.48
CA VAL A 125 -9.39 13.66 4.77
C VAL A 125 -9.46 12.14 4.99
N ILE A 126 -9.64 11.69 6.23
CA ILE A 126 -9.74 10.25 6.53
C ILE A 126 -10.99 9.67 5.85
N ALA A 127 -12.12 10.36 5.85
CA ALA A 127 -13.33 9.91 5.18
C ALA A 127 -13.15 9.76 3.67
N HIS A 128 -12.42 10.69 3.04
CA HIS A 128 -12.03 10.58 1.64
C HIS A 128 -11.18 9.33 1.39
N GLU A 129 -10.15 9.10 2.21
CA GLU A 129 -9.27 7.93 2.08
C GLU A 129 -9.99 6.61 2.37
N MET A 130 -10.90 6.60 3.35
CA MET A 130 -11.77 5.46 3.64
C MET A 130 -12.71 5.12 2.48
N SER A 131 -13.10 6.10 1.65
CA SER A 131 -13.95 5.85 0.48
C SER A 131 -13.24 5.12 -0.67
N HIS A 132 -11.90 5.08 -0.65
CA HIS A 132 -11.09 4.29 -1.60
C HIS A 132 -10.91 2.83 -1.18
N ILE A 133 -11.23 2.49 0.08
CA ILE A 133 -11.16 1.13 0.63
C ILE A 133 -12.39 0.32 0.21
#